data_AF-A0A7R9B6N9-F1
#
_entry.id   AF-A0A7R9B6N9-F1
#
_cell.length_a   1.000
_cell.length_b   1.000
_cell.length_c   1.000
_cell.angle_alpha   90.00
_cell.angle_beta   90.00
_cell.angle_gamma   90.00
#
_symmetry.space_group_name_H-M   'P 1'
#
loop_
_entity.id
_entity.type
_entity.pdbx_description
1 polymer ?
#
loop_
_entity_poly.entity_id
_entity_poly.type
_entity_poly.pdbx_seq_one_letter_code
_entity_poly.pdbx_strand_id
1 'polypeptide(L)'
;MTMSLDLSHNYFPDMPLEMTVNMTSLRRLDLSYNELSTVPMVAQSLPQLRELSLAGNPITSLTNTTMIGGAQRLKELDIRQLPLNFFETGAFSKMTSLRTLHLSPFKGVRHFNIPQVILSNSGLRQLHVE
;
A
#
# COMPACT_ATOMS: atom_id res chain seq x y z
N MET A 1 12.11 -20.28 -1.81
CA MET A 1 10.90 -20.02 -2.62
C MET A 1 10.18 -18.82 -2.02
N THR A 2 9.83 -17.81 -2.82
CA THR A 2 9.05 -16.64 -2.36
C THR A 2 7.56 -16.92 -2.59
N MET A 3 6.80 -17.08 -1.51
CA MET A 3 5.35 -17.30 -1.60
C MET A 3 4.67 -16.00 -2.02
N SER A 4 3.93 -16.05 -3.13
CA SER A 4 3.23 -14.93 -3.73
C SER A 4 1.77 -15.32 -3.91
N LEU A 5 0.85 -14.38 -3.68
CA LEU A 5 -0.57 -14.57 -3.88
C LEU A 5 -1.08 -13.42 -4.72
N ASP A 6 -1.73 -13.77 -5.82
CA ASP A 6 -2.37 -12.83 -6.73
C ASP A 6 -3.89 -12.98 -6.58
N LEU A 7 -4.52 -11.88 -6.15
CA LEU A 7 -5.96 -11.71 -6.05
C LEU A 7 -6.42 -10.49 -6.85
N SER A 8 -5.60 -10.03 -7.79
CA SER A 8 -5.92 -8.88 -8.63
C SER A 8 -7.14 -9.14 -9.51
N HIS A 9 -7.81 -8.07 -9.95
CA HIS A 9 -8.96 -8.15 -10.86
C HIS A 9 -10.12 -9.01 -10.34
N ASN A 10 -10.43 -8.87 -9.05
CA ASN A 10 -11.60 -9.47 -8.43
C ASN A 10 -12.57 -8.38 -7.95
N TYR A 11 -13.61 -8.78 -7.22
CA TYR A 11 -14.65 -7.89 -6.69
C TYR A 11 -14.63 -7.84 -5.16
N PHE A 12 -13.44 -7.92 -4.54
CA PHE A 12 -13.35 -7.90 -3.09
C PHE A 12 -13.63 -6.48 -2.55
N PRO A 13 -14.72 -6.27 -1.78
CA PRO A 13 -14.98 -4.97 -1.15
C PRO A 13 -14.12 -4.76 0.11
N ASP A 14 -13.65 -5.86 0.70
CA ASP A 14 -12.74 -5.92 1.84
C ASP A 14 -12.01 -7.28 1.84
N MET A 15 -10.95 -7.38 2.64
CA MET A 15 -10.26 -8.64 2.93
C MET A 15 -10.24 -8.93 4.44
N PRO A 16 -11.14 -9.79 4.92
CA PRO A 16 -11.18 -10.17 6.33
C PRO A 16 -9.89 -10.88 6.77
N LEU A 17 -9.49 -10.67 8.03
CA LEU A 17 -8.24 -11.20 8.59
C LEU A 17 -8.18 -12.74 8.51
N GLU A 18 -9.33 -13.38 8.63
CA GLU A 18 -9.53 -14.83 8.60
C GLU A 18 -8.98 -15.47 7.32
N MET A 19 -9.04 -14.75 6.18
CA MET A 19 -8.52 -15.25 4.90
C MET A 19 -7.01 -15.48 4.91
N THR A 20 -6.29 -14.92 5.89
CA THR A 20 -4.82 -14.89 5.90
C THR A 20 -4.17 -15.50 7.12
N VAL A 21 -4.96 -16.11 8.00
CA VAL A 21 -4.50 -16.76 9.24
C VAL A 21 -3.34 -17.73 8.99
N ASN A 22 -3.34 -18.42 7.84
CA ASN A 22 -2.32 -19.40 7.48
C ASN A 22 -1.29 -18.90 6.46
N MET A 23 -1.36 -17.63 6.04
CA MET A 23 -0.48 -17.05 5.02
C MET A 23 0.81 -16.46 5.65
N THR A 24 1.33 -17.06 6.72
CA THR A 24 2.43 -16.52 7.53
C THR A 24 3.76 -16.40 6.78
N SER A 25 3.93 -17.17 5.70
CA SER A 25 5.12 -17.14 4.83
C SER A 25 4.95 -16.26 3.58
N LEU A 26 3.79 -15.63 3.40
CA LEU A 26 3.51 -14.81 2.22
C LEU A 26 4.41 -13.58 2.17
N ARG A 27 5.06 -13.36 1.03
CA ARG A 27 5.98 -12.24 0.79
C ARG A 27 5.42 -11.20 -0.17
N ARG A 28 4.56 -11.61 -1.09
CA ARG A 28 3.94 -10.74 -2.08
C ARG A 28 2.44 -10.96 -2.10
N LEU A 29 1.70 -9.87 -2.08
CA LEU A 29 0.24 -9.86 -2.16
C LEU A 29 -0.18 -8.82 -3.20
N ASP A 30 -0.85 -9.28 -4.26
CA ASP A 30 -1.46 -8.39 -5.24
C ASP A 30 -2.97 -8.33 -5.03
N LEU A 31 -3.47 -7.14 -4.67
CA LEU A 31 -4.89 -6.83 -4.50
C LEU A 31 -5.35 -5.77 -5.50
N SER A 32 -4.58 -5.51 -6.56
CA SER A 32 -4.91 -4.47 -7.52
C SER A 32 -6.23 -4.73 -8.23
N TYR A 33 -6.91 -3.66 -8.66
CA TYR A 33 -8.17 -3.72 -9.39
C TYR A 33 -9.24 -4.56 -8.68
N ASN A 34 -9.45 -4.27 -7.39
CA ASN A 34 -10.57 -4.76 -6.59
C ASN A 34 -11.51 -3.60 -6.21
N GLU A 35 -12.44 -3.84 -5.28
CA GLU A 35 -13.39 -2.84 -4.78
C GLU A 35 -13.02 -2.33 -3.37
N LEU A 36 -11.74 -2.39 -3.00
CA LEU A 36 -11.27 -1.99 -1.68
C LEU A 36 -11.42 -0.48 -1.48
N SER A 37 -12.34 -0.07 -0.61
CA SER A 37 -12.55 1.34 -0.25
C SER A 37 -11.54 1.87 0.77
N THR A 38 -10.86 0.97 1.47
CA THR A 38 -9.78 1.27 2.44
C THR A 38 -8.67 0.24 2.30
N VAL A 39 -7.50 0.51 2.88
CA VAL A 39 -6.43 -0.49 2.92
C VAL A 39 -6.82 -1.60 3.91
N PRO A 40 -6.91 -2.86 3.48
CA PRO A 40 -7.43 -3.91 4.32
C PRO A 40 -6.47 -4.28 5.45
N MET A 41 -7.03 -4.66 6.61
CA MET A 41 -6.27 -5.00 7.82
C MET A 41 -5.26 -6.14 7.60
N VAL A 42 -5.52 -7.02 6.63
CA VAL A 42 -4.59 -8.07 6.19
C VAL A 42 -3.19 -7.57 5.86
N ALA A 43 -3.07 -6.39 5.25
CA ALA A 43 -1.78 -5.80 4.90
C ALA A 43 -0.93 -5.49 6.16
N GLN A 44 -1.57 -5.46 7.33
CA GLN A 44 -0.96 -5.22 8.62
C GLN A 44 -0.65 -6.50 9.41
N SER A 45 -1.34 -7.62 9.12
CA SER A 45 -1.23 -8.87 9.88
C SER A 45 -0.20 -9.85 9.33
N LEU A 46 0.19 -9.72 8.04
CA LEU A 46 1.11 -10.64 7.38
C LEU A 46 2.59 -10.37 7.76
N PRO A 47 3.24 -11.24 8.56
CA PRO A 47 4.52 -10.92 9.18
C PRO A 47 5.71 -10.91 8.20
N GLN A 48 5.61 -11.66 7.10
CA GLN A 48 6.65 -11.78 6.10
C GLN A 48 6.38 -10.97 4.83
N LEU A 49 5.29 -10.19 4.78
CA LEU A 49 4.94 -9.40 3.60
C LEU A 49 6.04 -8.36 3.32
N ARG A 50 6.43 -8.26 2.05
CA ARG A 50 7.46 -7.36 1.54
C ARG A 50 6.97 -6.52 0.38
N GLU A 51 6.03 -7.03 -0.42
CA GLU A 51 5.51 -6.35 -1.60
C GLU A 51 3.99 -6.39 -1.55
N LEU A 52 3.36 -5.24 -1.75
CA LEU A 52 1.91 -5.08 -1.75
C LEU A 52 1.49 -4.20 -2.91
N SER A 53 0.52 -4.68 -3.70
CA SER A 53 -0.16 -3.87 -4.70
C SER A 53 -1.61 -3.62 -4.29
N LEU A 54 -2.01 -2.35 -4.31
CA LEU A 54 -3.37 -1.86 -4.09
C LEU A 54 -3.87 -1.04 -5.28
N ALA A 55 -3.12 -1.06 -6.39
CA ALA A 55 -3.40 -0.18 -7.53
C ALA A 55 -4.84 -0.33 -8.05
N GLY A 56 -5.44 0.75 -8.52
CA GLY A 56 -6.77 0.71 -9.14
C GLY A 56 -7.93 0.33 -8.22
N ASN A 57 -7.75 0.40 -6.90
CA ASN A 57 -8.83 0.26 -5.92
C ASN A 57 -9.50 1.62 -5.61
N PRO A 58 -10.78 1.64 -5.19
CA PRO A 58 -11.50 2.86 -4.82
C PRO A 58 -11.10 3.44 -3.44
N ILE A 59 -9.82 3.33 -3.05
CA ILE A 59 -9.30 3.86 -1.79
C ILE A 59 -9.24 5.39 -1.89
N THR A 60 -9.86 6.08 -0.94
CA THR A 60 -10.01 7.54 -0.97
C THR A 60 -9.15 8.29 0.05
N SER A 61 -8.52 7.57 0.99
CA SER A 61 -7.73 8.16 2.07
C SER A 61 -6.51 7.33 2.44
N LEU A 62 -5.36 7.99 2.61
CA LEU A 62 -4.16 7.43 3.25
C LEU A 62 -3.69 8.36 4.38
N THR A 63 -3.50 7.79 5.57
CA THR A 63 -3.05 8.48 6.78
C THR A 63 -1.73 7.88 7.28
N ASN A 64 -1.11 8.50 8.28
CA ASN A 64 0.06 7.97 8.97
C ASN A 64 -0.21 6.65 9.75
N THR A 65 -1.47 6.28 9.94
CA THR A 65 -1.89 5.04 10.62
C THR A 65 -2.31 3.93 9.66
N THR A 66 -2.62 4.22 8.39
CA THR A 66 -3.17 3.24 7.43
C THR A 66 -2.35 1.96 7.34
N MET A 67 -1.02 2.06 7.43
CA MET A 67 -0.10 0.93 7.27
C MET A 67 0.67 0.58 8.55
N ILE A 68 0.30 1.09 9.72
CA ILE A 68 1.16 1.05 10.91
C ILE A 68 1.61 -0.36 11.30
N GLY A 69 0.73 -1.36 11.20
CA GLY A 69 1.08 -2.75 11.50
C GLY A 69 1.98 -3.42 10.44
N GLY A 70 1.95 -2.97 9.18
CA GLY A 70 2.80 -3.53 8.11
C GLY A 70 4.06 -2.71 7.81
N ALA A 71 4.12 -1.46 8.27
CA ALA A 71 4.99 -0.42 7.71
C ALA A 71 6.49 -0.75 7.77
N GLN A 72 6.97 -1.33 8.86
CA GLN A 72 8.40 -1.62 9.07
C GLN A 72 8.92 -2.79 8.20
N ARG A 73 8.03 -3.51 7.51
CA ARG A 73 8.34 -4.75 6.78
C ARG A 73 8.32 -4.57 5.26
N LEU A 74 7.38 -3.77 4.76
CA LEU A 74 7.20 -3.55 3.34
C LEU A 74 8.43 -2.88 2.71
N LYS A 75 8.81 -3.39 1.54
CA LYS A 75 9.90 -2.92 0.70
C LYS A 75 9.39 -2.31 -0.59
N GLU A 76 8.25 -2.79 -1.07
CA GLU A 76 7.59 -2.29 -2.27
C GLU A 76 6.10 -2.08 -2.02
N LEU A 77 5.60 -0.94 -2.48
CA LEU A 77 4.19 -0.57 -2.41
C LEU A 77 3.76 0.03 -3.75
N ASP A 78 2.67 -0.51 -4.30
CA ASP A 78 2.00 0.07 -5.46
C ASP A 78 0.61 0.60 -5.06
N ILE A 79 0.45 1.92 -5.22
CA ILE A 79 -0.77 2.68 -4.94
C ILE A 79 -1.14 3.57 -6.13
N ARG A 80 -0.75 3.16 -7.35
CA ARG A 80 -1.18 3.83 -8.57
C ARG A 80 -2.69 3.81 -8.70
N GLN A 81 -3.23 4.80 -9.40
CA GLN A 81 -4.65 4.89 -9.74
C GLN A 81 -5.63 4.83 -8.54
N LEU A 82 -5.20 5.25 -7.35
CA LEU A 82 -6.11 5.44 -6.23
C LEU A 82 -6.82 6.81 -6.33
N PRO A 83 -8.15 6.88 -6.19
CA PRO A 83 -8.91 8.14 -6.18
C PRO A 83 -8.79 8.86 -4.82
N LEU A 84 -7.56 9.08 -4.34
CA LEU A 84 -7.33 9.73 -3.06
C LEU A 84 -7.87 11.17 -3.06
N ASN A 85 -8.70 11.45 -2.07
CA ASN A 85 -9.18 12.79 -1.74
C ASN A 85 -8.52 13.32 -0.46
N PHE A 86 -8.00 12.42 0.37
CA PHE A 86 -7.24 12.74 1.57
C PHE A 86 -5.91 12.01 1.58
N PHE A 87 -4.84 12.74 1.85
CA PHE A 87 -3.50 12.19 1.99
C PHE A 87 -2.76 12.97 3.07
N GLU A 88 -2.37 12.27 4.13
CA GLU A 88 -1.52 12.85 5.16
C GLU A 88 -0.06 12.80 4.72
N THR A 89 0.67 13.92 4.79
CA THR A 89 2.09 13.99 4.40
C THR A 89 2.96 12.91 5.05
N GLY A 90 2.61 12.51 6.27
CA GLY A 90 3.28 11.47 7.05
C GLY A 90 2.86 10.02 6.75
N ALA A 91 2.01 9.77 5.75
CA ALA A 91 1.47 8.43 5.44
C ALA A 91 2.55 7.34 5.30
N PHE A 92 3.71 7.69 4.76
CA PHE A 92 4.82 6.77 4.54
C PHE A 92 5.94 6.88 5.59
N SER A 93 5.81 7.77 6.59
CA SER A 93 6.88 8.07 7.55
C SER A 93 7.29 6.88 8.42
N LYS A 94 6.35 5.97 8.69
CA LYS A 94 6.60 4.74 9.43
C LYS A 94 7.12 3.60 8.53
N MET A 95 7.16 3.78 7.22
CA MET A 95 7.58 2.73 6.27
C MET A 95 9.09 2.78 6.01
N THR A 96 9.91 2.71 7.06
CA THR A 96 11.38 2.86 7.01
C THR A 96 12.10 1.81 6.15
N SER A 97 11.46 0.66 5.91
CA SER A 97 11.96 -0.41 5.06
C SER A 97 11.56 -0.25 3.58
N LEU A 98 10.67 0.68 3.25
CA LEU A 98 10.22 0.91 1.89
C LEU A 98 11.39 1.35 1.02
N ARG A 99 11.51 0.77 -0.17
CA ARG A 99 12.58 1.03 -1.14
C ARG A 99 12.01 1.47 -2.48
N THR A 100 10.89 0.87 -2.87
CA THR A 100 10.22 1.16 -4.14
C THR A 100 8.79 1.59 -3.87
N LEU A 101 8.39 2.72 -4.44
CA LEU A 101 7.02 3.22 -4.38
C LEU A 101 6.54 3.50 -5.80
N HIS A 102 5.39 2.94 -6.16
CA HIS A 102 4.68 3.28 -7.38
C HIS A 102 3.44 4.07 -7.00
N LEU A 103 3.27 5.26 -7.57
CA LEU A 103 2.10 6.11 -7.30
C LEU A 103 1.68 6.88 -8.55
N SER A 104 0.43 7.32 -8.55
CA SER A 104 -0.08 8.27 -9.54
C SER A 104 -0.29 9.64 -8.89
N PRO A 105 -0.31 10.74 -9.65
CA PRO A 105 -0.72 12.04 -9.11
C PRO A 105 -2.13 11.98 -8.51
N PHE A 106 -2.25 12.25 -7.21
CA PHE A 106 -3.54 12.22 -6.51
C PHE A 106 -4.34 13.50 -6.80
N LYS A 107 -5.16 13.48 -7.86
CA LYS A 107 -5.93 14.65 -8.31
C LYS A 107 -6.91 15.20 -7.27
N GLY A 108 -7.42 14.35 -6.37
CA GLY A 108 -8.33 14.74 -5.30
C GLY A 108 -7.63 15.37 -4.09
N VAL A 109 -6.30 15.22 -3.96
CA VAL A 109 -5.52 15.76 -2.85
C VAL A 109 -4.99 17.14 -3.22
N ARG A 110 -5.51 18.17 -2.55
CA ARG A 110 -4.99 19.54 -2.69
C ARG A 110 -3.54 19.60 -2.20
N HIS A 111 -2.68 20.24 -2.97
CA HIS A 111 -1.25 20.41 -2.66
C HIS A 111 -0.46 19.09 -2.53
N PHE A 112 -0.89 18.02 -3.22
CA PHE A 112 -0.07 16.83 -3.33
C PHE A 112 1.29 17.20 -3.93
N ASN A 113 2.36 16.83 -3.22
CA ASN A 113 3.72 17.28 -3.53
C ASN A 113 4.70 16.11 -3.39
N ILE A 114 5.26 15.67 -4.52
CA ILE A 114 6.20 14.55 -4.57
C ILE A 114 7.45 14.79 -3.73
N PRO A 115 8.12 15.96 -3.79
CA PRO A 115 9.17 16.31 -2.85
C PRO A 115 8.85 16.03 -1.38
N GLN A 116 7.62 16.30 -0.91
CA GLN A 116 7.23 16.00 0.48
C GLN A 116 7.11 14.50 0.75
N VAL A 117 6.64 13.72 -0.21
CA VAL A 117 6.61 12.25 -0.12
C VAL A 117 8.02 11.67 0.02
N ILE A 118 8.97 12.22 -0.74
CA ILE A 118 10.38 11.80 -0.68
C ILE A 118 10.99 12.19 0.67
N LEU A 119 10.71 13.40 1.16
CA LEU A 119 11.21 13.85 2.47
C LEU A 119 10.59 13.09 3.65
N SER A 120 9.34 12.63 3.52
CA SER A 120 8.68 11.90 4.59
C SER A 120 9.11 10.43 4.68
N ASN A 121 9.82 9.89 3.69
CA ASN A 121 10.36 8.52 3.73
C ASN A 121 11.85 8.48 3.38
N SER A 122 12.71 8.44 4.41
CA SER A 122 14.17 8.36 4.24
C SER A 122 14.69 7.02 3.72
N GLY A 123 13.83 6.00 3.65
CA GLY A 123 14.19 4.67 3.15
C GLY A 123 14.07 4.53 1.62
N LEU A 124 13.28 5.41 0.98
CA LEU A 124 12.90 5.31 -0.42
C LEU A 124 14.12 5.44 -1.34
N ARG A 125 14.19 4.58 -2.35
CA ARG A 125 15.29 4.52 -3.33
C ARG A 125 14.80 4.68 -4.76
N GLN A 126 13.60 4.20 -5.04
CA GLN A 126 12.97 4.24 -6.34
C GLN A 126 11.55 4.77 -6.17
N LEU A 127 11.22 5.75 -6.99
CA LEU A 127 9.89 6.33 -7.09
C LEU A 127 9.46 6.28 -8.55
N HIS A 128 8.38 5.56 -8.83
CA HIS A 128 7.76 5.50 -10.14
C HIS A 128 6.46 6.29 -10.11
N VAL A 129 6.31 7.20 -11.07
CA VAL A 129 5.16 8.10 -11.18
C VAL A 129 4.53 7.90 -12.55
N GLU A 130 3.31 7.37 -12.57
CA GLU A 130 2.55 7.05 -13.79
C GLU A 130 1.08 7.46 -13.66
#